data_AF-A0A846UAF4-F1
#
_entry.id   AF-A0A846UAF4-F1
#
_cell.length_a   1.000
_cell.length_b   1.000
_cell.length_c   1.000
_cell.angle_alpha   90.00
_cell.angle_beta   90.00
_cell.angle_gamma   90.00
#
_symmetry.space_group_name_H-M   'P 1'
#
loop_
_entity.id
_entity.type
_entity.pdbx_description
1 polymer ?
#
loop_
_entity_poly.entity_id
_entity_poly.type
_entity_poly.pdbx_seq_one_letter_code
_entity_poly.pdbx_strand_id
1 'polypeptide(L)'
;MIFKADPKQNGWVRLGAALLAAALLASCGGGTQVERFVPRRLLSFGDEASVMTSTSNKYSINAVVYDTTTNPATPTTQLDCSTNPIWIQMVAGTFGLVFGECSASGAAVTARTFATVGAGVNDVASQITQFTSGDSLSSTDLVTVMAGANDIIALYQQYPGQGASELQAAAAAAGNALGAQIIRLSDLGAKVIVSTAADQGLTPYAAKEDLTNPGRAAFLSALSFQFNAALRLKLEEVKDGGKSVGLVVFDERLQDMVRNYPNYSLVNTNTAACLTTAALPNCTVTTLKKVPESGTLDAAAYTWLWADDLHFSPAAHSQLGSMAASRAVNNPF
;
A
#
# COMPACT_ATOMS: atom_id res chain seq x y z
N MET A 1 46.66 64.37 -8.88
CA MET A 1 46.95 64.51 -10.32
C MET A 1 45.65 64.32 -11.08
N ILE A 2 45.16 65.42 -11.64
CA ILE A 2 43.92 65.53 -12.40
C ILE A 2 44.35 65.62 -13.87
N PHE A 3 43.90 64.69 -14.71
CA PHE A 3 43.96 64.78 -16.17
C PHE A 3 42.57 64.39 -16.68
N LYS A 4 41.68 65.38 -16.89
CA LYS A 4 41.44 66.13 -18.14
C LYS A 4 40.87 65.23 -19.25
N ALA A 5 39.55 65.29 -19.40
CA ALA A 5 38.83 64.81 -20.57
C ALA A 5 38.85 65.89 -21.66
N ASP A 6 38.96 65.47 -22.93
CA ASP A 6 38.62 66.29 -24.09
C ASP A 6 37.82 65.42 -25.11
N PRO A 7 36.86 65.99 -25.87
CA PRO A 7 35.70 65.26 -26.36
C PRO A 7 35.59 65.13 -27.90
N LYS A 8 34.63 64.32 -28.32
CA LYS A 8 33.96 64.23 -29.65
C LYS A 8 34.79 63.69 -30.82
N GLN A 9 34.34 62.57 -31.39
CA GLN A 9 33.70 62.61 -32.71
C GLN A 9 32.88 61.34 -33.00
N ASN A 10 31.70 61.57 -33.57
CA ASN A 10 30.68 60.61 -33.95
C ASN A 10 31.09 59.79 -35.18
N GLY A 11 30.53 58.59 -35.32
CA GLY A 11 30.50 57.92 -36.62
C GLY A 11 30.11 56.46 -36.53
N TRP A 12 28.83 56.18 -36.77
CA TRP A 12 28.30 54.83 -37.05
C TRP A 12 29.20 54.04 -38.01
N VAL A 13 29.51 52.77 -37.73
CA VAL A 13 29.29 51.64 -38.67
C VAL A 13 29.16 50.33 -37.88
N ARG A 14 28.20 49.54 -38.33
CA ARG A 14 27.69 48.25 -37.90
C ARG A 14 28.66 47.05 -38.04
N LEU A 15 28.31 46.01 -37.27
CA LEU A 15 28.39 44.57 -37.56
C LEU A 15 29.76 43.86 -37.57
N GLY A 16 29.87 42.84 -36.69
CA GLY A 16 30.40 41.52 -37.06
C GLY A 16 31.60 41.02 -36.26
N ALA A 17 31.35 40.06 -35.36
CA ALA A 17 32.13 38.82 -35.14
C ALA A 17 32.00 38.34 -33.68
N ALA A 18 30.91 37.64 -33.37
CA ALA A 18 30.81 36.78 -32.19
C ALA A 18 30.58 35.35 -32.67
N LEU A 19 31.67 34.62 -32.89
CA LEU A 19 31.65 33.18 -33.19
C LEU A 19 32.94 32.58 -32.63
N LEU A 20 32.89 32.02 -31.42
CA LEU A 20 33.75 30.91 -30.93
C LEU A 20 33.52 30.68 -29.42
N ALA A 21 32.37 30.11 -29.04
CA ALA A 21 32.14 29.56 -27.69
C ALA A 21 30.97 28.56 -27.63
N ALA A 22 30.92 27.57 -28.53
CA ALA A 22 29.84 26.57 -28.54
C ALA A 22 30.33 25.13 -28.76
N ALA A 23 31.38 24.70 -28.04
CA ALA A 23 31.93 23.34 -28.17
C ALA A 23 32.09 22.59 -26.84
N LEU A 24 31.25 22.85 -25.83
CA LEU A 24 31.30 22.11 -24.53
C LEU A 24 29.93 21.69 -23.94
N LEU A 25 28.86 21.61 -24.73
CA LEU A 25 27.53 21.19 -24.23
C LEU A 25 26.95 19.98 -24.99
N ALA A 26 27.80 18.98 -25.28
CA ALA A 26 27.35 17.68 -25.81
C ALA A 26 27.78 16.54 -24.88
N SER A 27 27.29 16.56 -23.64
CA SER A 27 27.16 15.33 -22.83
C SER A 27 25.85 15.36 -22.04
N CYS A 28 24.74 15.66 -22.72
CA CYS A 28 23.44 15.21 -22.23
C CYS A 28 23.36 13.73 -22.56
N GLY A 29 23.57 12.88 -21.55
CA GLY A 29 23.46 11.44 -21.67
C GLY A 29 22.14 11.06 -22.33
N GLY A 30 22.22 10.62 -23.58
CA GLY A 30 21.18 9.85 -24.22
C GLY A 30 21.12 8.49 -23.54
N GLY A 31 20.44 8.44 -22.38
CA GLY A 31 20.02 7.19 -21.79
C GLY A 31 19.06 6.52 -22.74
N THR A 32 19.34 5.27 -23.08
CA THR A 32 18.42 4.38 -23.80
C THR A 32 17.01 4.51 -23.21
N GLN A 33 16.01 4.60 -24.09
CA GLN A 33 14.61 4.64 -23.69
C GLN A 33 14.34 3.45 -22.76
N VAL A 34 14.09 3.71 -21.47
CA VAL A 34 13.72 2.65 -20.53
C VAL A 34 12.36 2.15 -21.01
N GLU A 35 12.32 0.91 -21.53
CA GLU A 35 11.06 0.29 -21.87
C GLU A 35 10.22 0.17 -20.59
N ARG A 36 9.00 0.71 -20.65
CA ARG A 36 8.09 0.69 -19.51
C ARG A 36 7.75 -0.76 -19.20
N PHE A 37 7.97 -1.18 -17.97
CA PHE A 37 7.54 -2.49 -17.49
C PHE A 37 6.02 -2.64 -17.66
N VAL A 38 5.61 -3.73 -18.30
CA VAL A 38 4.21 -4.14 -18.46
C VAL A 38 4.10 -5.60 -17.99
N PRO A 39 3.47 -5.86 -16.84
CA PRO A 39 3.32 -7.21 -16.33
C PRO A 39 2.31 -8.01 -17.15
N ARG A 40 2.57 -9.32 -17.29
CA ARG A 40 1.64 -10.27 -17.90
C ARG A 40 0.59 -10.77 -16.91
N ARG A 41 0.95 -10.84 -15.63
CA ARG A 41 0.06 -11.21 -14.54
C ARG A 41 0.48 -10.57 -13.22
N LEU A 42 -0.47 -10.53 -12.28
CA LEU A 42 -0.24 -10.10 -10.91
C LEU A 42 -0.48 -11.27 -9.94
N LEU A 43 0.44 -11.46 -9.00
CA LEU A 43 0.35 -12.46 -7.93
C LEU A 43 0.46 -11.75 -6.59
N SER A 44 -0.56 -11.86 -5.74
CA SER A 44 -0.54 -11.24 -4.42
C SER A 44 -0.29 -12.27 -3.33
N PHE A 45 0.60 -11.97 -2.39
CA PHE A 45 0.86 -12.74 -1.18
C PHE A 45 0.67 -11.85 0.05
N GLY A 46 0.25 -12.42 1.17
CA GLY A 46 0.03 -11.61 2.37
C GLY A 46 -1.14 -12.08 3.24
N ASP A 47 -1.71 -11.09 3.92
CA ASP A 47 -2.80 -11.22 4.87
C ASP A 47 -4.15 -10.71 4.32
N GLU A 48 -5.16 -10.65 5.19
CA GLU A 48 -6.50 -10.09 4.97
C GLU A 48 -6.55 -8.78 4.16
N ALA A 49 -5.56 -7.88 4.25
CA ALA A 49 -5.55 -6.63 3.50
C ALA A 49 -5.45 -6.87 1.97
N SER A 50 -5.11 -8.10 1.58
CA SER A 50 -4.93 -8.56 0.20
C SER A 50 -5.86 -9.74 -0.15
N VAL A 51 -6.84 -10.09 0.70
CA VAL A 51 -7.77 -11.20 0.47
C VAL A 51 -9.00 -10.75 -0.32
N MET A 52 -9.34 -11.52 -1.34
CA MET A 52 -10.67 -11.56 -1.94
C MET A 52 -11.19 -12.99 -1.86
N THR A 53 -12.42 -13.17 -1.40
CA THR A 53 -13.05 -14.50 -1.37
C THR A 53 -13.52 -14.89 -2.77
N SER A 54 -13.86 -16.17 -2.96
CA SER A 54 -14.50 -16.65 -4.20
C SER A 54 -15.84 -15.98 -4.51
N THR A 55 -16.45 -15.31 -3.52
CA THR A 55 -17.69 -14.53 -3.63
C THR A 55 -17.43 -13.03 -3.74
N SER A 56 -16.20 -12.62 -4.06
CA SER A 56 -15.77 -11.22 -4.22
C SER A 56 -15.77 -10.40 -2.92
N ASN A 57 -15.98 -11.02 -1.76
CA ASN A 57 -15.92 -10.32 -0.48
C ASN A 57 -14.47 -9.93 -0.17
N LYS A 58 -14.31 -8.72 0.36
CA LYS A 58 -13.04 -8.15 0.83
C LYS A 58 -13.11 -7.99 2.34
N TYR A 59 -11.96 -8.08 3.02
CA TYR A 59 -11.83 -7.73 4.45
C TYR A 59 -11.76 -6.20 4.62
N SER A 60 -12.83 -5.54 4.17
CA SER A 60 -13.07 -4.10 4.22
C SER A 60 -14.58 -3.83 4.05
N ILE A 61 -14.97 -2.60 3.71
CA ILE A 61 -16.38 -2.25 3.44
C ILE A 61 -16.70 -2.55 1.97
N ASN A 62 -17.48 -3.61 1.74
CA ASN A 62 -17.86 -4.03 0.38
C ASN A 62 -18.96 -3.12 -0.20
N ALA A 63 -18.86 -2.85 -1.50
CA ALA A 63 -19.93 -2.20 -2.24
C ALA A 63 -20.96 -3.24 -2.69
N VAL A 64 -22.20 -2.78 -2.91
CA VAL A 64 -23.27 -3.60 -3.46
C VAL A 64 -23.75 -2.99 -4.78
N VAL A 65 -24.25 -3.83 -5.67
CA VAL A 65 -24.96 -3.37 -6.88
C VAL A 65 -26.26 -2.70 -6.44
N TYR A 66 -26.63 -1.61 -7.10
CA TYR A 66 -27.91 -0.93 -6.89
C TYR A 66 -28.89 -1.31 -8.01
N ASP A 67 -30.12 -1.65 -7.63
CA ASP A 67 -31.22 -1.80 -8.56
C ASP A 67 -31.69 -0.41 -9.00
N THR A 68 -31.39 -0.07 -10.26
CA THR A 68 -31.75 1.22 -10.87
C THR A 68 -33.18 1.25 -11.40
N THR A 69 -33.94 0.16 -11.29
CA THR A 69 -35.37 0.13 -11.64
C THR A 69 -36.24 0.77 -10.56
N THR A 70 -35.72 0.96 -9.35
CA THR A 70 -36.39 1.69 -8.25
C THR A 70 -35.95 3.16 -8.20
N ASN A 71 -36.80 4.05 -7.69
CA ASN A 71 -36.46 5.46 -7.47
C ASN A 71 -36.81 5.89 -6.02
N PRO A 72 -35.82 6.15 -5.14
CA PRO A 72 -34.38 6.06 -5.40
C PRO A 72 -33.93 4.62 -5.67
N ALA A 73 -32.76 4.47 -6.31
CA ALA A 73 -32.14 3.17 -6.52
C ALA A 73 -31.92 2.45 -5.18
N THR A 74 -32.19 1.15 -5.12
CA THR A 74 -32.12 0.38 -3.86
C THR A 74 -30.94 -0.58 -3.89
N PRO A 75 -30.21 -0.77 -2.77
CA PRO A 75 -29.10 -1.70 -2.73
C PRO A 75 -29.59 -3.14 -2.85
N THR A 76 -28.89 -3.95 -3.63
CA THR A 76 -29.11 -5.40 -3.74
C THR A 76 -28.22 -6.16 -2.76
N THR A 77 -28.37 -7.50 -2.73
CA THR A 77 -27.46 -8.39 -1.99
C THR A 77 -26.21 -8.78 -2.78
N GLN A 78 -26.14 -8.44 -4.08
CA GLN A 78 -24.99 -8.73 -4.92
C GLN A 78 -23.87 -7.73 -4.68
N LEU A 79 -22.65 -8.22 -4.49
CA LEU A 79 -21.47 -7.36 -4.36
C LEU A 79 -21.06 -6.75 -5.71
N ASP A 80 -20.61 -5.51 -5.65
CA ASP A 80 -19.88 -4.86 -6.75
C ASP A 80 -18.37 -4.97 -6.45
N CYS A 81 -17.68 -5.87 -7.16
CA CYS A 81 -16.25 -6.10 -6.97
C CYS A 81 -15.39 -4.91 -7.41
N SER A 82 -15.89 -4.10 -8.34
CA SER A 82 -15.17 -2.97 -8.94
C SER A 82 -15.22 -1.71 -8.08
N THR A 83 -16.26 -1.57 -7.26
CA THR A 83 -16.40 -0.48 -6.30
C THR A 83 -15.78 -0.85 -4.95
N ASN A 84 -15.24 0.14 -4.24
CA ASN A 84 -14.45 -0.02 -3.02
C ASN A 84 -13.31 -1.04 -3.19
N PRO A 85 -12.37 -0.82 -4.12
CA PRO A 85 -11.29 -1.76 -4.36
C PRO A 85 -10.32 -1.82 -3.17
N ILE A 86 -9.79 -3.01 -2.87
CA ILE A 86 -8.60 -3.14 -2.03
C ILE A 86 -7.33 -2.81 -2.83
N TRP A 87 -6.22 -2.57 -2.14
CA TRP A 87 -5.02 -2.01 -2.73
C TRP A 87 -4.48 -2.81 -3.93
N ILE A 88 -4.51 -4.15 -3.88
CA ILE A 88 -4.05 -5.01 -4.97
C ILE A 88 -4.91 -4.89 -6.22
N GLN A 89 -6.21 -4.62 -6.08
CA GLN A 89 -7.10 -4.40 -7.22
C GLN A 89 -6.74 -3.10 -7.95
N MET A 90 -6.31 -2.05 -7.24
CA MET A 90 -5.85 -0.81 -7.88
C MET A 90 -4.53 -0.99 -8.62
N VAL A 91 -3.61 -1.78 -8.07
CA VAL A 91 -2.37 -2.15 -8.79
C VAL A 91 -2.72 -2.94 -10.06
N ALA A 92 -3.56 -3.97 -9.96
CA ALA A 92 -4.00 -4.75 -11.12
C ALA A 92 -4.69 -3.89 -12.19
N GLY A 93 -5.62 -3.02 -11.77
CA GLY A 93 -6.36 -2.12 -12.65
C GLY A 93 -5.47 -1.15 -13.43
N THR A 94 -4.33 -0.73 -12.86
CA THR A 94 -3.33 0.12 -13.54
C THR A 94 -2.76 -0.53 -14.80
N PHE A 95 -2.71 -1.87 -14.85
CA PHE A 95 -2.19 -2.64 -15.96
C PHE A 95 -3.28 -3.41 -16.72
N GLY A 96 -4.56 -3.15 -16.44
CA GLY A 96 -5.68 -3.89 -17.05
C GLY A 96 -5.73 -5.37 -16.66
N LEU A 97 -5.12 -5.75 -15.54
CA LEU A 97 -5.12 -7.13 -15.05
C LEU A 97 -6.40 -7.41 -14.26
N VAL A 98 -6.93 -8.63 -14.39
CA VAL A 98 -8.24 -9.01 -13.87
C VAL A 98 -8.09 -10.16 -12.87
N PHE A 99 -8.51 -9.90 -11.63
CA PHE A 99 -8.64 -10.92 -10.60
C PHE A 99 -9.79 -11.87 -10.91
N GLY A 100 -9.57 -13.17 -10.71
CA GLY A 100 -10.61 -14.18 -10.94
C GLY A 100 -11.83 -13.96 -10.05
N GLU A 101 -11.60 -13.46 -8.84
CA GLU A 101 -12.61 -13.12 -7.84
C GLU A 101 -13.50 -11.94 -8.27
N CYS A 102 -13.07 -11.13 -9.25
CA CYS A 102 -13.84 -10.01 -9.79
C CYS A 102 -14.22 -10.17 -11.27
N SER A 103 -13.83 -11.27 -11.90
CA SER A 103 -14.04 -11.46 -13.33
C SER A 103 -15.52 -11.64 -13.64
N ALA A 104 -16.07 -10.81 -14.54
CA ALA A 104 -17.30 -11.17 -15.23
C ALA A 104 -17.07 -12.48 -16.03
N SER A 105 -18.14 -13.25 -16.26
CA SER A 105 -18.06 -14.51 -16.99
C SER A 105 -17.34 -14.34 -18.33
N GLY A 106 -16.17 -14.97 -18.49
CA GLY A 106 -15.43 -15.06 -19.76
C GLY A 106 -14.20 -14.16 -19.92
N ALA A 107 -13.85 -13.28 -18.97
CA ALA A 107 -12.58 -12.56 -19.03
C ALA A 107 -11.38 -13.47 -18.64
N ALA A 108 -10.23 -13.25 -19.28
CA ALA A 108 -9.01 -13.98 -18.94
C ALA A 108 -8.53 -13.55 -17.54
N VAL A 109 -8.38 -14.51 -16.63
CA VAL A 109 -7.86 -14.26 -15.28
C VAL A 109 -6.35 -14.04 -15.37
N THR A 110 -5.93 -12.80 -15.13
CA THR A 110 -4.52 -12.36 -15.19
C THR A 110 -4.01 -11.84 -13.85
N ALA A 111 -4.83 -11.85 -12.81
CA ALA A 111 -4.39 -11.61 -11.43
C ALA A 111 -4.95 -12.67 -10.49
N ARG A 112 -4.17 -13.02 -9.45
CA ARG A 112 -4.56 -13.98 -8.40
C ARG A 112 -4.04 -13.51 -7.06
N THR A 113 -4.85 -13.69 -6.02
CA THR A 113 -4.39 -13.54 -4.64
C THR A 113 -4.20 -14.91 -3.99
N PHE A 114 -3.04 -15.08 -3.35
CA PHE A 114 -2.69 -16.21 -2.49
C PHE A 114 -2.66 -15.78 -1.02
N ALA A 115 -3.00 -14.52 -0.74
CA ALA A 115 -3.11 -14.03 0.61
C ALA A 115 -4.19 -14.80 1.38
N THR A 116 -3.98 -14.98 2.67
CA THR A 116 -4.90 -15.70 3.55
C THR A 116 -5.13 -14.91 4.82
N VAL A 117 -6.34 -15.00 5.35
CA VAL A 117 -6.74 -14.31 6.59
C VAL A 117 -5.90 -14.83 7.76
N GLY A 118 -5.39 -13.91 8.58
CA GLY A 118 -4.53 -14.21 9.73
C GLY A 118 -3.09 -14.56 9.35
N ALA A 119 -2.70 -14.45 8.07
CA ALA A 119 -1.34 -14.78 7.65
C ALA A 119 -0.31 -13.88 8.35
N GLY A 120 0.66 -14.52 8.99
CA GLY A 120 1.92 -13.90 9.38
C GLY A 120 3.01 -14.09 8.33
N VAL A 121 4.22 -13.69 8.66
CA VAL A 121 5.38 -13.80 7.76
C VAL A 121 5.68 -15.26 7.37
N ASN A 122 5.50 -16.21 8.30
CA ASN A 122 5.71 -17.64 8.03
C ASN A 122 4.68 -18.19 7.02
N ASP A 123 3.45 -17.69 7.07
CA ASP A 123 2.40 -18.07 6.12
C ASP A 123 2.71 -17.50 4.74
N VAL A 124 3.21 -16.27 4.63
CA VAL A 124 3.68 -15.72 3.34
C VAL A 124 4.79 -16.59 2.74
N ALA A 125 5.76 -17.04 3.55
CA ALA A 125 6.79 -17.96 3.06
C ALA A 125 6.19 -19.28 2.55
N SER A 126 5.13 -19.77 3.20
CA SER A 126 4.38 -20.97 2.81
C SER A 126 3.58 -20.73 1.52
N GLN A 127 2.88 -19.60 1.38
CA GLN A 127 2.14 -19.22 0.17
C GLN A 127 3.08 -19.16 -1.04
N ILE A 128 4.26 -18.53 -0.90
CA ILE A 128 5.27 -18.45 -1.97
C ILE A 128 5.79 -19.84 -2.34
N THR A 129 6.06 -20.67 -1.33
CA THR A 129 6.55 -22.04 -1.55
C THR A 129 5.50 -22.90 -2.25
N GLN A 130 4.24 -22.80 -1.83
CA GLN A 130 3.14 -23.51 -2.47
C GLN A 130 2.96 -23.08 -3.92
N PHE A 131 2.98 -21.77 -4.21
CA PHE A 131 2.94 -21.26 -5.58
C PHE A 131 4.09 -21.81 -6.43
N THR A 132 5.33 -21.69 -5.93
CA THR A 132 6.54 -22.11 -6.65
C THR A 132 6.70 -23.63 -6.80
N SER A 133 5.88 -24.42 -6.11
CA SER A 133 5.82 -25.88 -6.31
C SER A 133 5.04 -26.28 -7.56
N GLY A 134 4.13 -25.42 -8.05
CA GLY A 134 3.27 -25.71 -9.20
C GLY A 134 3.41 -24.74 -10.36
N ASP A 135 4.12 -23.63 -10.18
CA ASP A 135 4.32 -22.57 -11.18
C ASP A 135 5.69 -21.89 -10.95
N SER A 136 6.12 -21.04 -11.87
CA SER A 136 7.39 -20.32 -11.82
C SER A 136 7.20 -18.82 -11.97
N LEU A 137 8.03 -18.02 -11.32
CA LEU A 137 8.10 -16.58 -11.54
C LEU A 137 9.02 -16.24 -12.72
N SER A 138 8.79 -15.07 -13.29
CA SER A 138 9.52 -14.54 -14.44
C SER A 138 9.63 -13.01 -14.37
N SER A 139 10.46 -12.44 -15.25
CA SER A 139 10.63 -10.99 -15.40
C SER A 139 9.38 -10.23 -15.83
N THR A 140 8.29 -10.93 -16.17
CA THR A 140 7.00 -10.32 -16.56
C THR A 140 5.93 -10.44 -15.47
N ASP A 141 6.27 -11.02 -14.32
CA ASP A 141 5.34 -11.17 -13.20
C ASP A 141 5.47 -9.98 -12.24
N LEU A 142 4.34 -9.33 -11.94
CA LEU A 142 4.23 -8.35 -10.87
C LEU A 142 3.73 -9.06 -9.61
N VAL A 143 4.48 -8.93 -8.53
CA VAL A 143 4.12 -9.51 -7.24
C VAL A 143 3.80 -8.40 -6.25
N THR A 144 2.70 -8.52 -5.51
CA THR A 144 2.39 -7.63 -4.38
C THR A 144 2.50 -8.37 -3.07
N VAL A 145 3.14 -7.77 -2.06
CA VAL A 145 3.30 -8.36 -0.73
C VAL A 145 2.97 -7.36 0.36
N MET A 146 2.09 -7.76 1.29
CA MET A 146 1.86 -7.06 2.55
C MET A 146 1.52 -8.07 3.64
N ALA A 147 2.32 -8.09 4.70
CA ALA A 147 2.12 -8.91 5.89
C ALA A 147 2.87 -8.29 7.08
N GLY A 148 2.62 -8.82 8.28
CA GLY A 148 3.30 -8.42 9.51
C GLY A 148 2.36 -7.84 10.57
N ALA A 149 1.18 -7.36 10.17
CA ALA A 149 0.18 -6.87 11.14
C ALA A 149 -0.21 -7.98 12.14
N ASN A 150 -0.49 -9.19 11.64
CA ASN A 150 -0.79 -10.36 12.47
C ASN A 150 0.36 -10.76 13.39
N ASP A 151 1.61 -10.76 12.91
CA ASP A 151 2.79 -11.04 13.76
C ASP A 151 2.93 -10.00 14.89
N ILE A 152 2.73 -8.72 14.59
CA ILE A 152 2.80 -7.63 15.58
C ILE A 152 1.71 -7.78 16.64
N ILE A 153 0.47 -8.07 16.26
CA ILE A 153 -0.63 -8.31 17.20
C ILE A 153 -0.36 -9.57 18.04
N ALA A 154 0.13 -10.65 17.45
CA ALA A 154 0.47 -11.87 18.17
C ALA A 154 1.62 -11.67 19.17
N LEU A 155 2.61 -10.83 18.85
CA LEU A 155 3.67 -10.43 19.77
C LEU A 155 3.13 -9.56 20.90
N TYR A 156 2.26 -8.60 20.59
CA TYR A 156 1.60 -7.78 21.60
C TYR A 156 0.81 -8.60 22.62
N GLN A 157 0.09 -9.62 22.17
CA GLN A 157 -0.70 -10.50 23.04
C GLN A 157 0.14 -11.29 24.06
N GLN A 158 1.46 -11.38 23.86
CA GLN A 158 2.39 -11.99 24.81
C GLN A 158 2.82 -11.03 25.92
N TYR A 159 2.51 -9.73 25.82
CA TYR A 159 2.85 -8.71 26.81
C TYR A 159 1.73 -8.52 27.87
N PRO A 160 2.05 -8.50 29.18
CA PRO A 160 3.37 -8.37 29.79
C PRO A 160 4.00 -9.71 30.23
N GLY A 161 3.50 -10.84 29.76
CA GLY A 161 4.06 -12.15 30.08
C GLY A 161 5.51 -12.34 29.58
N GLN A 162 5.86 -11.67 28.47
CA GLN A 162 7.23 -11.55 27.95
C GLN A 162 7.75 -10.11 28.01
N GLY A 163 9.08 -9.96 28.03
CA GLY A 163 9.73 -8.67 28.12
C GLY A 163 9.54 -7.82 26.86
N ALA A 164 9.31 -6.51 27.02
CA ALA A 164 9.11 -5.60 25.89
C ALA A 164 10.29 -5.60 24.90
N SER A 165 11.54 -5.71 25.39
CA SER A 165 12.73 -5.79 24.55
C SER A 165 12.81 -7.09 23.75
N GLU A 166 12.37 -8.21 24.33
CA GLU A 166 12.34 -9.52 23.66
C GLU A 166 11.31 -9.51 22.54
N LEU A 167 10.12 -8.97 22.79
CA LEU A 167 9.06 -8.84 21.80
C LEU A 167 9.43 -7.87 20.67
N GLN A 168 10.13 -6.78 20.97
CA GLN A 168 10.68 -5.87 19.96
C GLN A 168 11.74 -6.54 19.09
N ALA A 169 12.62 -7.36 19.68
CA ALA A 169 13.60 -8.14 18.93
C ALA A 169 12.92 -9.20 18.05
N ALA A 170 11.85 -9.83 18.54
CA ALA A 170 11.05 -10.76 17.75
C ALA A 170 10.31 -10.07 16.58
N ALA A 171 9.80 -8.85 16.78
CA ALA A 171 9.21 -8.05 15.70
C ALA A 171 10.25 -7.72 14.62
N ALA A 172 11.47 -7.33 15.01
CA ALA A 172 12.57 -7.11 14.07
C ALA A 172 12.95 -8.41 13.32
N ALA A 173 12.96 -9.55 14.01
CA ALA A 173 13.22 -10.85 13.37
C ALA A 173 12.16 -11.21 12.32
N ALA A 174 10.88 -10.96 12.60
CA ALA A 174 9.80 -11.16 11.63
C ALA A 174 9.93 -10.22 10.42
N GLY A 175 10.28 -8.94 10.64
CA GLY A 175 10.55 -7.99 9.56
C GLY A 175 11.69 -8.43 8.64
N ASN A 176 12.79 -8.91 9.22
CA ASN A 176 13.91 -9.51 8.47
C ASN A 176 13.47 -10.75 7.67
N ALA A 177 12.66 -11.62 8.27
CA ALA A 177 12.17 -12.82 7.60
C ALA A 177 11.26 -12.48 6.40
N LEU A 178 10.42 -11.45 6.50
CA LEU A 178 9.62 -10.98 5.36
C LEU A 178 10.52 -10.44 4.26
N GLY A 179 11.50 -9.60 4.61
CA GLY A 179 12.48 -9.07 3.65
C GLY A 179 13.22 -10.19 2.90
N ALA A 180 13.57 -11.29 3.57
CA ALA A 180 14.16 -12.47 2.93
C ALA A 180 13.23 -13.12 1.89
N GLN A 181 11.91 -13.17 2.14
CA GLN A 181 10.94 -13.65 1.15
C GLN A 181 10.81 -12.69 -0.05
N ILE A 182 10.89 -11.38 0.17
CA ILE A 182 10.89 -10.39 -0.93
C ILE A 182 12.12 -10.56 -1.82
N ILE A 183 13.30 -10.73 -1.24
CA ILE A 183 14.53 -11.01 -1.97
C ILE A 183 14.39 -12.31 -2.76
N ARG A 184 13.85 -13.38 -2.14
CA ARG A 184 13.58 -14.65 -2.84
C ARG A 184 12.67 -14.46 -4.06
N LEU A 185 11.59 -13.70 -3.94
CA LEU A 185 10.67 -13.42 -5.07
C LEU A 185 11.39 -12.68 -6.21
N SER A 186 12.21 -11.67 -5.87
CA SER A 186 13.02 -10.93 -6.83
C SER A 186 14.08 -11.82 -7.49
N ASP A 187 14.74 -12.70 -6.74
CA ASP A 187 15.74 -13.64 -7.24
C ASP A 187 15.14 -14.69 -8.19
N LEU A 188 13.86 -15.01 -8.01
CA LEU A 188 13.07 -15.82 -8.94
C LEU A 188 12.60 -15.04 -10.18
N GLY A 189 12.98 -13.76 -10.30
CA GLY A 189 12.77 -12.92 -11.47
C GLY A 189 11.57 -11.98 -11.40
N ALA A 190 10.74 -12.04 -10.36
CA ALA A 190 9.56 -11.19 -10.26
C ALA A 190 9.90 -9.71 -10.00
N LYS A 191 9.01 -8.82 -10.43
CA LYS A 191 9.01 -7.41 -10.02
C LYS A 191 8.09 -7.27 -8.83
N VAL A 192 8.62 -6.86 -7.68
CA VAL A 192 7.89 -6.93 -6.41
C VAL A 192 7.51 -5.54 -5.93
N ILE A 193 6.26 -5.36 -5.53
CA ILE A 193 5.78 -4.21 -4.76
C ILE A 193 5.48 -4.70 -3.36
N VAL A 194 6.23 -4.20 -2.38
CA VAL A 194 6.07 -4.56 -0.97
C VAL A 194 5.60 -3.35 -0.19
N SER A 195 4.58 -3.52 0.64
CA SER A 195 4.17 -2.52 1.62
C SER A 195 4.75 -2.84 2.99
N THR A 196 5.19 -1.82 3.71
CA THR A 196 5.39 -1.90 5.17
C THR A 196 4.10 -2.33 5.85
N ALA A 197 4.20 -3.03 6.99
CA ALA A 197 3.06 -3.29 7.86
C ALA A 197 2.52 -1.97 8.40
N ALA A 198 1.21 -1.84 8.56
CA ALA A 198 0.63 -0.65 9.18
C ALA A 198 1.06 -0.52 10.65
N ASP A 199 1.17 0.73 11.10
CA ASP A 199 1.38 1.05 12.51
C ASP A 199 0.15 0.60 13.33
N GLN A 200 0.31 -0.53 14.03
CA GLN A 200 -0.78 -1.16 14.76
C GLN A 200 -1.20 -0.35 15.98
N GLY A 201 -0.35 0.57 16.48
CA GLY A 201 -0.70 1.46 17.58
C GLY A 201 -1.71 2.55 17.20
N LEU A 202 -2.01 2.71 15.91
CA LEU A 202 -3.01 3.65 15.40
C LEU A 202 -4.40 3.01 15.18
N THR A 203 -4.52 1.71 15.43
CA THR A 203 -5.77 0.97 15.20
C THR A 203 -6.81 1.27 16.29
N PRO A 204 -8.12 1.13 16.00
CA PRO A 204 -9.14 1.16 17.04
C PRO A 204 -8.92 0.06 18.11
N TYR A 205 -8.35 -1.09 17.72
CA TYR A 205 -7.91 -2.11 18.66
C TYR A 205 -6.91 -1.56 19.68
N ALA A 206 -5.82 -0.92 19.22
CA ALA A 206 -4.82 -0.32 20.09
C ALA A 206 -5.40 0.76 21.00
N ALA A 207 -6.33 1.58 20.50
CA ALA A 207 -7.03 2.56 21.31
C ALA A 207 -7.82 1.92 22.46
N LYS A 208 -8.52 0.79 22.20
CA LYS A 208 -9.27 0.05 23.23
C LYS A 208 -8.34 -0.58 24.28
N GLU A 209 -7.22 -1.13 23.84
CA GLU A 209 -6.19 -1.66 24.73
C GLU A 209 -5.60 -0.56 25.62
N ASP A 210 -5.33 0.63 25.06
CA ASP A 210 -4.73 1.77 25.77
C ASP A 210 -5.68 2.37 26.81
N LEU A 211 -6.98 2.39 26.54
CA LEU A 211 -8.01 2.79 27.51
C LEU A 211 -8.01 1.88 28.75
N THR A 212 -7.74 0.59 28.57
CA THR A 212 -7.71 -0.39 29.67
C THR A 212 -6.37 -0.37 30.39
N ASN A 213 -5.28 -0.24 29.63
CA ASN A 213 -3.91 -0.24 30.12
C ASN A 213 -3.13 0.88 29.42
N PRO A 214 -2.88 2.03 30.06
CA PRO A 214 -2.15 3.12 29.41
C PRO A 214 -0.76 2.69 28.91
N GLY A 215 -0.43 3.06 27.68
CA GLY A 215 0.86 2.76 27.03
C GLY A 215 0.82 1.57 26.06
N ARG A 216 -0.32 0.88 25.91
CA ARG A 216 -0.45 -0.26 24.97
C ARG A 216 -0.44 0.18 23.52
N ALA A 217 -1.07 1.31 23.18
CA ALA A 217 -1.00 1.84 21.82
C ALA A 217 0.45 2.21 21.45
N ALA A 218 1.17 2.86 22.36
CA ALA A 218 2.58 3.19 22.16
C ALA A 218 3.47 1.94 22.00
N PHE A 219 3.19 0.88 22.75
CA PHE A 219 3.93 -0.37 22.62
C PHE A 219 3.66 -1.07 21.28
N LEU A 220 2.41 -1.10 20.80
CA LEU A 220 2.06 -1.58 19.47
C LEU A 220 2.79 -0.80 18.37
N SER A 221 2.83 0.53 18.45
CA SER A 221 3.63 1.35 17.52
C SER A 221 5.12 1.03 17.57
N ALA A 222 5.67 0.75 18.76
CA ALA A 222 7.07 0.35 18.89
C ALA A 222 7.36 -1.01 18.22
N LEU A 223 6.45 -1.98 18.34
CA LEU A 223 6.57 -3.27 17.64
C LEU A 223 6.48 -3.08 16.12
N SER A 224 5.51 -2.30 15.63
CA SER A 224 5.39 -1.96 14.20
C SER A 224 6.65 -1.28 13.66
N PHE A 225 7.22 -0.34 14.43
CA PHE A 225 8.46 0.33 14.07
C PHE A 225 9.63 -0.65 13.93
N GLN A 226 9.83 -1.55 14.90
CA GLN A 226 10.93 -2.52 14.85
C GLN A 226 10.79 -3.49 13.68
N PHE A 227 9.57 -3.97 13.41
CA PHE A 227 9.29 -4.79 12.24
C PHE A 227 9.64 -4.06 10.94
N ASN A 228 9.11 -2.85 10.74
CA ASN A 228 9.31 -2.10 9.50
C ASN A 228 10.75 -1.64 9.31
N ALA A 229 11.46 -1.27 10.39
CA ALA A 229 12.87 -0.91 10.34
C ALA A 229 13.72 -2.09 9.86
N ALA A 230 13.51 -3.29 10.43
CA ALA A 230 14.22 -4.49 10.01
C ALA A 230 13.90 -4.89 8.56
N LEU A 231 12.62 -4.82 8.15
CA LEU A 231 12.22 -5.05 6.77
C LEU A 231 12.96 -4.11 5.81
N ARG A 232 12.95 -2.80 6.08
CA ARG A 232 13.58 -1.79 5.22
C ARG A 232 15.09 -2.02 5.09
N LEU A 233 15.78 -2.28 6.21
CA LEU A 233 17.21 -2.62 6.22
C LEU A 233 17.48 -3.88 5.41
N LYS A 234 16.65 -4.91 5.54
CA LYS A 234 16.82 -6.17 4.79
C LYS A 234 16.69 -5.95 3.28
N LEU A 235 15.82 -5.06 2.83
CA LEU A 235 15.63 -4.76 1.42
C LEU A 235 16.85 -4.06 0.77
N GLU A 236 17.80 -3.54 1.55
CA GLU A 236 19.08 -3.05 1.02
C GLU A 236 19.93 -4.17 0.40
N GLU A 237 19.65 -5.43 0.72
CA GLU A 237 20.34 -6.60 0.16
C GLU A 237 19.80 -7.04 -1.22
N VAL A 238 18.75 -6.39 -1.74
CA VAL A 238 18.22 -6.68 -3.08
C VAL A 238 19.29 -6.39 -4.14
N LYS A 239 19.53 -7.35 -5.02
CA LYS A 239 20.53 -7.26 -6.10
C LYS A 239 20.22 -6.12 -7.08
N ASP A 240 21.22 -5.80 -7.91
CA ASP A 240 21.13 -4.81 -9.00
C ASP A 240 20.66 -3.41 -8.56
N GLY A 241 20.99 -3.05 -7.31
CA GLY A 241 20.66 -1.75 -6.73
C GLY A 241 19.18 -1.59 -6.37
N GLY A 242 18.48 -2.68 -6.05
CA GLY A 242 17.09 -2.63 -5.56
C GLY A 242 16.03 -2.49 -6.66
N LYS A 243 16.41 -2.45 -7.93
CA LYS A 243 15.52 -2.12 -9.05
C LYS A 243 14.32 -3.05 -9.19
N SER A 244 14.44 -4.32 -8.78
CA SER A 244 13.35 -5.30 -8.86
C SER A 244 12.32 -5.19 -7.73
N VAL A 245 12.53 -4.31 -6.74
CA VAL A 245 11.63 -4.16 -5.58
C VAL A 245 11.24 -2.69 -5.38
N GLY A 246 9.94 -2.40 -5.44
CA GLY A 246 9.36 -1.10 -5.08
C GLY A 246 8.78 -1.15 -3.67
N LEU A 247 9.36 -0.37 -2.76
CA LEU A 247 8.86 -0.22 -1.39
C LEU A 247 7.74 0.85 -1.31
N VAL A 248 6.63 0.46 -0.70
CA VAL A 248 5.51 1.32 -0.31
C VAL A 248 5.58 1.54 1.20
N VAL A 249 5.77 2.79 1.60
CA VAL A 249 5.96 3.19 3.01
C VAL A 249 4.61 3.58 3.61
N PHE A 250 3.74 2.59 3.76
CA PHE A 250 2.34 2.82 4.15
C PHE A 250 2.16 3.12 5.63
N ASP A 251 3.08 2.68 6.50
CA ASP A 251 3.07 3.04 7.92
C ASP A 251 3.18 4.57 8.11
N GLU A 252 4.10 5.22 7.40
CA GLU A 252 4.26 6.67 7.43
C GLU A 252 3.04 7.38 6.80
N ARG A 253 2.48 6.84 5.72
CA ARG A 253 1.24 7.37 5.14
C ARG A 253 0.10 7.27 6.14
N LEU A 254 -0.06 6.14 6.82
CA LEU A 254 -1.11 5.94 7.81
C LEU A 254 -0.96 6.90 8.99
N GLN A 255 0.27 7.12 9.47
CA GLN A 255 0.56 8.14 10.49
C GLN A 255 0.14 9.55 10.03
N ASP A 256 0.43 9.91 8.78
CA ASP A 256 -0.01 11.19 8.22
C ASP A 256 -1.54 11.26 8.06
N MET A 257 -2.18 10.18 7.62
CA MET A 257 -3.64 10.09 7.52
C MET A 257 -4.32 10.26 8.88
N VAL A 258 -3.74 9.74 9.97
CA VAL A 258 -4.30 9.92 11.31
C VAL A 258 -4.08 11.34 11.82
N ARG A 259 -2.88 11.91 11.64
CA ARG A 259 -2.53 13.25 12.12
C ARG A 259 -3.24 14.37 11.35
N ASN A 260 -3.38 14.20 10.05
CA ASN A 260 -3.88 15.21 9.11
C ASN A 260 -5.16 14.75 8.39
N TYR A 261 -6.00 13.98 9.09
CA TYR A 261 -7.15 13.27 8.53
C TYR A 261 -8.12 14.10 7.66
N PRO A 262 -8.39 15.40 7.92
CA PRO A 262 -9.26 16.18 7.03
C PRO A 262 -8.68 16.34 5.61
N ASN A 263 -7.36 16.32 5.44
CA ASN A 263 -6.70 16.39 4.13
C ASN A 263 -6.96 15.13 3.27
N TYR A 264 -7.42 14.05 3.91
CA TYR A 264 -7.78 12.78 3.29
C TYR A 264 -9.29 12.60 3.18
N SER A 265 -10.08 13.66 3.41
CA SER A 265 -11.54 13.62 3.47
C SER A 265 -12.08 12.66 4.55
N LEU A 266 -11.25 12.32 5.53
CA LEU A 266 -11.66 11.53 6.68
C LEU A 266 -12.35 12.45 7.69
N VAL A 267 -13.29 11.88 8.42
CA VAL A 267 -13.93 12.49 9.60
C VAL A 267 -13.76 11.62 10.84
N ASN A 268 -13.35 10.36 10.67
CA ASN A 268 -13.05 9.45 11.76
C ASN A 268 -11.83 8.57 11.45
N THR A 269 -10.93 8.47 12.42
CA THR A 269 -9.69 7.68 12.34
C THR A 269 -9.48 6.72 13.50
N ASN A 270 -10.44 6.57 14.41
CA ASN A 270 -10.24 5.89 15.68
C ASN A 270 -11.37 4.94 16.08
N THR A 271 -12.44 4.83 15.28
CA THR A 271 -13.50 3.83 15.50
C THR A 271 -13.81 3.05 14.23
N ALA A 272 -14.27 1.81 14.41
CA ALA A 272 -14.74 0.94 13.34
C ALA A 272 -16.02 1.48 12.68
N ALA A 273 -16.08 1.49 11.35
CA ALA A 273 -17.24 1.88 10.56
C ALA A 273 -18.35 0.81 10.49
N CYS A 274 -17.98 -0.47 10.45
CA CYS A 274 -18.91 -1.59 10.29
C CYS A 274 -19.67 -1.88 11.59
N LEU A 275 -20.93 -2.31 11.46
CA LEU A 275 -21.71 -2.87 12.57
C LEU A 275 -21.08 -4.17 13.07
N THR A 276 -21.15 -4.43 14.38
CA THR A 276 -20.66 -5.68 14.98
C THR A 276 -21.44 -6.91 14.50
N THR A 277 -22.69 -6.72 14.07
CA THR A 277 -23.54 -7.77 13.46
C THR A 277 -23.18 -8.08 12.01
N ALA A 278 -22.31 -7.28 11.38
CA ALA A 278 -21.80 -7.46 10.03
C ALA A 278 -20.27 -7.49 10.03
N ALA A 279 -19.70 -8.48 10.73
CA ALA A 279 -18.27 -8.70 10.79
C ALA A 279 -17.66 -8.91 9.40
N LEU A 280 -16.39 -8.53 9.23
CA LEU A 280 -15.67 -8.78 7.99
C LEU A 280 -15.57 -10.29 7.71
N PRO A 281 -15.74 -10.73 6.46
CA PRO A 281 -15.81 -9.92 5.23
C PRO A 281 -17.25 -9.62 4.77
N ASN A 282 -18.25 -9.71 5.65
CA ASN A 282 -19.67 -9.51 5.32
C ASN A 282 -20.14 -8.05 5.44
N CYS A 283 -19.29 -7.14 5.93
CA CYS A 283 -19.63 -5.72 5.98
C CYS A 283 -19.79 -5.14 4.57
N THR A 284 -20.89 -4.40 4.38
CA THR A 284 -21.16 -3.64 3.17
C THR A 284 -21.48 -2.18 3.49
N VAL A 285 -21.64 -1.37 2.45
CA VAL A 285 -22.15 0.01 2.57
C VAL A 285 -23.54 0.12 3.21
N THR A 286 -24.31 -0.97 3.32
CA THR A 286 -25.63 -0.99 3.98
C THR A 286 -25.57 -1.43 5.44
N THR A 287 -24.43 -1.91 5.91
CA THR A 287 -24.22 -2.42 7.28
C THR A 287 -23.22 -1.57 8.06
N LEU A 288 -23.20 -0.27 7.79
CA LEU A 288 -22.36 0.70 8.48
C LEU A 288 -23.10 1.30 9.69
N LYS A 289 -22.34 1.62 10.73
CA LYS A 289 -22.86 2.29 11.93
C LYS A 289 -23.52 3.62 11.57
N LYS A 290 -24.64 3.87 12.24
CA LYS A 290 -25.42 5.10 12.11
C LYS A 290 -25.39 5.88 13.41
N VAL A 291 -25.71 7.17 13.36
CA VAL A 291 -25.90 7.96 14.58
C VAL A 291 -27.01 7.32 15.44
N PRO A 292 -26.82 7.13 16.76
CA PRO A 292 -25.71 7.64 17.58
C PRO A 292 -24.49 6.71 17.72
N GLU A 293 -24.53 5.47 17.22
CA GLU A 293 -23.46 4.47 17.40
C GLU A 293 -22.13 4.89 16.77
N SER A 294 -22.18 5.57 15.61
CA SER A 294 -21.00 6.13 14.93
C SER A 294 -20.53 7.48 15.49
N GLY A 295 -21.20 8.02 16.51
CA GLY A 295 -20.95 9.35 17.05
C GLY A 295 -21.84 10.42 16.41
N THR A 296 -21.25 11.45 15.81
CA THR A 296 -21.97 12.65 15.31
C THR A 296 -22.33 12.59 13.83
N LEU A 297 -21.75 11.66 13.07
CA LEU A 297 -22.00 11.46 11.64
C LEU A 297 -22.19 9.97 11.36
N ASP A 298 -22.97 9.64 10.34
CA ASP A 298 -23.06 8.28 9.83
C ASP A 298 -21.70 7.80 9.29
N ALA A 299 -21.34 6.56 9.59
CA ALA A 299 -20.13 5.97 9.02
C ALA A 299 -20.27 5.81 7.50
N ALA A 300 -19.19 6.08 6.76
CA ALA A 300 -19.13 5.90 5.32
C ALA A 300 -17.76 5.40 4.86
N ALA A 301 -17.75 4.67 3.73
CA ALA A 301 -16.59 3.95 3.20
C ALA A 301 -15.33 4.80 3.00
N TYR A 302 -15.49 6.06 2.58
CA TYR A 302 -14.38 6.96 2.25
C TYR A 302 -14.14 8.08 3.29
N THR A 303 -14.95 8.16 4.35
CA THR A 303 -14.77 9.15 5.42
C THR A 303 -14.35 8.54 6.76
N TRP A 304 -14.42 7.20 6.89
CA TRP A 304 -13.83 6.45 7.99
C TRP A 304 -12.51 5.83 7.54
N LEU A 305 -11.51 5.80 8.42
CA LEU A 305 -10.23 5.15 8.14
C LEU A 305 -10.30 3.62 8.29
N TRP A 306 -11.12 3.14 9.21
CA TRP A 306 -11.15 1.74 9.64
C TRP A 306 -12.51 1.10 9.36
N ALA A 307 -12.49 -0.10 8.77
CA ALA A 307 -13.69 -0.91 8.57
C ALA A 307 -14.11 -1.56 9.88
N ASP A 308 -13.18 -2.24 10.55
CA ASP A 308 -13.33 -2.77 11.89
C ASP A 308 -12.17 -2.31 12.81
N ASP A 309 -11.86 -3.05 13.86
CA ASP A 309 -10.81 -2.63 14.82
C ASP A 309 -9.38 -2.78 14.30
N LEU A 310 -9.16 -3.52 13.20
CA LEU A 310 -7.81 -3.85 12.69
C LEU A 310 -7.69 -3.65 11.17
N HIS A 311 -8.80 -3.66 10.44
CA HIS A 311 -8.81 -3.66 8.97
C HIS A 311 -9.17 -2.30 8.38
N PHE A 312 -8.52 -1.98 7.27
CA PHE A 312 -8.71 -0.72 6.57
C PHE A 312 -10.11 -0.60 5.95
N SER A 313 -10.63 0.62 5.95
CA SER A 313 -11.73 0.98 5.06
C SER A 313 -11.24 1.16 3.61
N PRO A 314 -12.16 1.35 2.66
CA PRO A 314 -11.82 1.78 1.30
C PRO A 314 -10.99 3.07 1.23
N ALA A 315 -11.12 3.98 2.21
CA ALA A 315 -10.30 5.20 2.27
C ALA A 315 -8.80 4.90 2.42
N ALA A 316 -8.44 4.02 3.37
CA ALA A 316 -7.04 3.61 3.58
C ALA A 316 -6.53 2.75 2.43
N HIS A 317 -7.35 1.81 1.93
CA HIS A 317 -6.98 1.03 0.75
C HIS A 317 -6.69 1.93 -0.45
N SER A 318 -7.50 2.97 -0.71
CA SER A 318 -7.30 3.94 -1.79
C SER A 318 -5.92 4.60 -1.76
N GLN A 319 -5.48 5.06 -0.57
CA GLN A 319 -4.15 5.65 -0.40
C GLN A 319 -3.04 4.61 -0.62
N LEU A 320 -3.16 3.42 -0.02
CA LEU A 320 -2.20 2.34 -0.18
C LEU A 320 -2.05 1.91 -1.66
N GLY A 321 -3.18 1.66 -2.33
CA GLY A 321 -3.17 1.20 -3.72
C GLY A 321 -2.71 2.28 -4.69
N SER A 322 -3.00 3.56 -4.44
CA SER A 322 -2.45 4.67 -5.24
C SER A 322 -0.92 4.75 -5.12
N MET A 323 -0.39 4.65 -3.89
CA MET A 323 1.06 4.61 -3.67
C MET A 323 1.70 3.39 -4.34
N ALA A 324 1.09 2.21 -4.20
CA ALA A 324 1.56 0.96 -4.80
C ALA A 324 1.51 1.00 -6.34
N ALA A 325 0.43 1.51 -6.94
CA ALA A 325 0.30 1.67 -8.38
C ALA A 325 1.34 2.66 -8.92
N SER A 326 1.54 3.79 -8.24
CA SER A 326 2.58 4.76 -8.59
C SER A 326 3.98 4.14 -8.53
N ARG A 327 4.27 3.32 -7.51
CA ARG A 327 5.52 2.56 -7.43
C ARG A 327 5.64 1.55 -8.56
N ALA A 328 4.61 0.78 -8.85
CA ALA A 328 4.62 -0.21 -9.93
C ALA A 328 4.86 0.39 -11.32
N VAL A 329 4.40 1.62 -11.55
CA VAL A 329 4.59 2.34 -12.83
C VAL A 329 5.97 3.00 -12.93
N ASN A 330 6.45 3.59 -11.84
CA ASN A 330 7.63 4.48 -11.87
C ASN A 330 8.92 3.80 -11.40
N ASN A 331 8.85 2.60 -10.80
CA ASN A 331 10.05 1.87 -10.43
C ASN A 331 10.79 1.43 -11.70
N PRO A 332 12.11 1.67 -11.83
CA PRO A 332 12.88 1.30 -13.00
C PRO A 332 13.19 -0.21 -12.97
N PHE A 333 12.13 -1.02 -13.11
CA PHE A 333 12.19 -2.47 -13.17
C PHE A 333 13.05 -2.99 -14.32
#